data_AF-A0A2M9P711-F1
#
_entry.id   AF-A0A2M9P711-F1
#
_cell.length_a   1.000
_cell.length_b   1.000
_cell.length_c   1.000
_cell.angle_alpha   90.00
_cell.angle_beta   90.00
_cell.angle_gamma   90.00
#
_symmetry.space_group_name_H-M   'P 1'
#
loop_
_entity.id
_entity.type
_entity.pdbx_description
1 polymer ?
#
loop_
_entity_poly.entity_id
_entity_poly.type
_entity_poly.pdbx_seq_one_letter_code
_entity_poly.pdbx_strand_id
1 'polypeptide(L)'
;LRRIVEASSNPGDIVLDCFCGSGTALVAADMLERKWIGVDNSPEALRTMLGRFEHGTKPMGDFVGKQTPKREAASGSLFDVELPKVPTMPPHRIEDFALFVAPDLLPHIRPVLLSVEAAE
;
A
#
# COMPACT_ATOMS: atom_id res chain seq x y z
N LEU A 1 1.17 -5.81 -5.92
CA LEU A 1 0.83 -6.90 -4.98
C LEU A 1 -0.48 -7.60 -5.30
N ARG A 2 -1.54 -6.92 -5.79
CA ARG A 2 -2.80 -7.54 -6.21
C ARG A 2 -2.65 -8.90 -6.94
N ARG A 3 -1.84 -8.95 -8.01
CA ARG A 3 -1.58 -10.19 -8.77
C ARG A 3 -1.10 -11.37 -7.92
N ILE A 4 -0.26 -11.10 -6.92
CA ILE A 4 0.27 -12.15 -6.04
C ILE A 4 -0.84 -12.65 -5.11
N VAL A 5 -1.55 -11.72 -4.45
CA VAL A 5 -2.66 -12.07 -3.55
C VAL A 5 -3.76 -12.83 -4.30
N GLU A 6 -4.15 -12.35 -5.48
CA GLU A 6 -5.19 -12.94 -6.32
C GLU A 6 -4.81 -14.35 -6.82
N ALA A 7 -3.54 -14.57 -7.19
CA ALA A 7 -3.07 -15.87 -7.66
C ALA A 7 -2.83 -16.89 -6.53
N SER A 8 -2.75 -16.45 -5.27
CA SER A 8 -2.30 -17.29 -4.15
C SER A 8 -3.27 -17.33 -2.97
N SER A 9 -4.48 -16.78 -3.11
CA SER A 9 -5.52 -16.82 -2.08
C SER A 9 -6.91 -16.72 -2.70
N ASN A 10 -7.94 -17.13 -1.98
CA ASN A 10 -9.35 -16.96 -2.31
C ASN A 10 -10.00 -15.87 -1.42
N PRO A 11 -11.14 -15.29 -1.84
CA PRO A 11 -11.95 -14.44 -0.96
C PRO A 11 -12.21 -15.12 0.38
N GLY A 12 -12.08 -14.38 1.48
CA GLY A 12 -12.22 -14.88 2.85
C GLY A 12 -10.95 -15.49 3.48
N ASP A 13 -9.91 -15.79 2.70
CA ASP A 13 -8.61 -16.23 3.24
C ASP A 13 -7.93 -15.12 4.04
N ILE A 14 -6.91 -15.48 4.83
CA ILE A 14 -6.09 -14.55 5.62
C ILE A 14 -4.73 -14.36 4.96
N VAL A 15 -4.34 -13.10 4.72
CA VAL A 15 -3.01 -12.71 4.26
C VAL A 15 -2.19 -12.14 5.42
N LEU A 16 -1.03 -12.72 5.70
CA LEU A 16 -0.08 -12.22 6.70
C LEU A 16 1.11 -11.52 6.03
N ASP A 17 1.40 -10.30 6.46
CA ASP A 17 2.60 -9.55 6.08
C ASP A 17 3.35 -9.07 7.33
N CYS A 18 4.48 -9.71 7.65
CA CYS A 18 5.28 -9.39 8.83
C CYS A 18 6.20 -8.17 8.67
N PHE A 19 6.22 -7.56 7.48
CA PHE A 19 7.01 -6.38 7.15
C PHE A 19 6.16 -5.42 6.31
N CYS A 20 4.96 -5.11 6.81
CA CYS A 20 3.92 -4.52 5.98
C CYS A 20 4.25 -3.10 5.52
N GLY A 21 5.14 -2.39 6.21
CA GLY A 21 5.60 -1.05 5.85
C GLY A 21 4.41 -0.12 5.63
N SER A 22 4.32 0.41 4.41
CA SER A 22 3.21 1.27 3.94
C SER A 22 1.86 0.55 3.74
N GLY A 23 1.73 -0.73 4.05
CA GLY A 23 0.46 -1.48 3.99
C GLY A 23 0.01 -1.91 2.60
N THR A 24 0.87 -1.87 1.57
CA THR A 24 0.47 -2.18 0.17
C THR A 24 -0.14 -3.58 0.02
N ALA A 25 0.36 -4.56 0.79
CA ALA A 25 -0.16 -5.94 0.76
C ALA A 25 -1.55 -6.01 1.39
N LEU A 26 -1.73 -5.32 2.52
CA LEU A 26 -2.97 -5.27 3.29
C LEU A 26 -4.08 -4.62 2.46
N VAL A 27 -3.81 -3.47 1.83
CA VAL A 27 -4.77 -2.82 0.93
C VAL A 27 -5.16 -3.74 -0.24
N ALA A 28 -4.19 -4.47 -0.81
CA ALA A 28 -4.49 -5.40 -1.89
C ALA A 28 -5.33 -6.59 -1.41
N ALA A 29 -5.10 -7.09 -0.20
CA ALA A 29 -5.90 -8.16 0.42
C ALA A 29 -7.33 -7.67 0.70
N ASP A 30 -7.47 -6.49 1.32
CA ASP A 30 -8.75 -5.89 1.68
C ASP A 30 -9.64 -5.66 0.45
N MET A 31 -9.09 -5.05 -0.60
CA MET A 31 -9.79 -4.84 -1.88
C MET A 31 -10.20 -6.12 -2.60
N LEU A 32 -9.50 -7.21 -2.32
CA LEU A 32 -9.80 -8.53 -2.86
C LEU A 32 -10.72 -9.30 -1.90
N GLU A 33 -11.29 -8.69 -0.85
CA GLU A 33 -12.17 -9.38 0.10
C GLU A 33 -11.46 -10.51 0.87
N ARG A 34 -10.17 -10.32 1.18
CA ARG A 34 -9.39 -11.18 2.08
C ARG A 34 -9.24 -10.48 3.43
N LYS A 35 -9.21 -11.29 4.49
CA LYS A 35 -8.76 -10.82 5.81
C LYS A 35 -7.24 -10.64 5.77
N TRP A 36 -6.70 -9.83 6.65
CA TRP A 36 -5.27 -9.57 6.68
C TRP A 36 -4.75 -9.29 8.08
N ILE A 37 -3.46 -9.56 8.28
CA ILE A 37 -2.69 -9.22 9.47
C ILE A 37 -1.39 -8.56 9.00
N GLY A 38 -1.15 -7.33 9.44
CA GLY A 38 0.07 -6.59 9.16
C GLY A 38 0.89 -6.40 10.43
N VAL A 39 2.20 -6.59 10.33
CA VAL A 39 3.14 -6.29 11.42
C VAL A 39 4.28 -5.45 10.86
N ASP A 40 4.66 -4.43 11.61
CA ASP A 40 5.86 -3.62 11.37
C ASP A 40 6.35 -3.03 12.69
N ASN A 41 7.65 -2.75 12.80
CA ASN A 41 8.24 -2.14 14.00
C ASN A 41 8.58 -0.65 13.82
N SER A 42 8.44 -0.09 12.61
CA SER A 42 8.70 1.31 12.32
C SER A 42 7.46 2.18 12.60
N PRO A 43 7.59 3.21 13.47
CA PRO A 43 6.53 4.21 13.64
C PRO A 43 6.19 4.95 12.33
N GLU A 44 7.17 5.16 11.45
CA GLU A 44 7.00 5.81 10.15
C GLU A 44 6.19 4.93 9.17
N ALA A 45 6.44 3.62 9.18
CA ALA A 45 5.65 2.65 8.44
C ALA A 45 4.17 2.72 8.85
N LEU A 46 3.91 2.68 10.16
CA LEU A 46 2.56 2.78 10.71
C LEU A 46 1.88 4.10 10.32
N ARG A 47 2.58 5.24 10.44
CA ARG A 47 2.05 6.55 10.03
C ARG A 47 1.66 6.57 8.55
N THR A 48 2.51 6.00 7.70
CA THR A 48 2.26 5.94 6.25
C THR A 48 1.10 5.01 5.91
N MET A 49 1.02 3.87 6.60
CA MET A 49 -0.05 2.88 6.43
C MET A 49 -1.41 3.43 6.87
N LEU A 50 -1.51 4.05 8.04
CA LEU A 50 -2.75 4.71 8.51
C LEU A 50 -3.20 5.82 7.56
N GLY A 51 -2.26 6.66 7.11
CA GLY A 51 -2.58 7.71 6.13
C GLY A 51 -3.14 7.15 4.81
N ARG A 52 -2.66 5.97 4.38
CA ARG A 52 -3.19 5.26 3.21
C ARG A 52 -4.54 4.60 3.46
N PHE A 53 -4.76 4.07 4.65
CA PHE A 53 -6.06 3.48 5.01
C PHE A 53 -7.14 4.53 4.96
N GLU A 54 -6.83 5.76 5.38
CA GLU A 54 -7.78 6.87 5.38
C GLU A 54 -7.95 7.54 4.00
N HIS A 55 -6.85 7.84 3.31
CA HIS A 55 -6.86 8.66 2.10
C HIS A 55 -6.71 7.88 0.78
N GLY A 56 -6.56 6.55 0.86
CA GLY A 56 -6.27 5.68 -0.27
C GLY A 56 -4.80 5.69 -0.71
N THR A 57 -4.48 4.82 -1.67
CA THR A 57 -3.10 4.64 -2.15
C THR A 57 -2.72 5.70 -3.17
N LYS A 58 -1.80 6.60 -2.79
CA LYS A 58 -1.07 7.45 -3.75
C LYS A 58 0.18 6.71 -4.25
N PRO A 59 0.63 6.97 -5.49
CA PRO A 59 1.96 6.54 -5.92
C PRO A 59 3.01 7.11 -4.96
N MET A 60 3.93 6.25 -4.50
CA MET A 60 5.00 6.66 -3.60
C MET A 60 6.24 7.07 -4.40
N GLY A 61 6.72 8.29 -4.14
CA GLY A 61 7.96 8.83 -4.69
C GLY A 61 7.84 9.39 -6.12
N ASP A 62 8.84 10.18 -6.50
CA ASP A 62 8.87 10.90 -7.79
C ASP A 62 9.41 10.04 -8.96
N PHE A 63 9.69 8.76 -8.72
CA PHE A 63 10.28 7.83 -9.69
C PHE A 63 9.37 7.52 -10.88
N VAL A 64 8.10 7.92 -10.82
CA VAL A 64 7.09 7.73 -11.87
C VAL A 64 6.90 9.02 -12.71
N GLY A 65 7.61 10.10 -12.40
CA GLY A 65 7.38 11.44 -12.97
C GLY A 65 8.30 11.88 -14.10
N LYS A 66 9.49 11.27 -14.28
CA LYS A 66 10.33 11.61 -15.44
C LYS A 66 9.88 10.78 -16.64
N GLN A 67 8.98 11.33 -17.44
CA GLN A 67 8.82 10.87 -18.81
C GLN A 67 10.17 11.04 -19.50
N THR A 68 10.90 9.94 -19.68
CA THR A 68 12.07 9.93 -20.56
C THR A 68 11.57 10.42 -21.91
N PRO A 69 12.16 11.49 -22.49
CA PRO A 69 11.74 11.94 -23.82
C PRO A 69 11.81 10.73 -24.76
N LYS A 70 10.73 10.47 -25.50
CA LYS A 70 10.70 9.45 -26.56
C LYS A 70 11.88 9.73 -27.48
N ARG A 71 12.99 9.02 -27.32
CA ARG A 71 14.06 8.98 -28.31
C ARG A 71 13.45 8.31 -29.53
N GLU A 72 13.42 9.01 -30.66
CA GLU A 72 13.08 8.41 -31.94
C GLU A 72 14.01 7.22 -32.16
N ALA A 73 13.41 6.03 -32.19
CA ALA A 73 14.12 4.77 -32.24
C ALA A 73 14.77 4.59 -33.63
N ALA A 74 16.04 4.95 -33.75
CA ALA A 74 16.91 4.35 -34.74
C ALA A 74 17.49 3.07 -34.12
N SER A 75 17.01 1.92 -34.59
CA SER A 75 17.29 0.55 -34.10
C SER A 75 16.54 0.18 -32.80
N GLY A 76 15.59 -0.75 -32.93
CA GLY A 76 14.70 -1.17 -31.85
C GLY A 76 15.47 -1.69 -30.64
N SER A 77 15.30 -1.02 -29.51
CA SER A 77 15.89 -1.43 -28.24
C SER A 77 15.14 -2.66 -27.71
N LEU A 78 15.88 -3.55 -27.03
CA LEU A 78 15.32 -4.70 -26.28
C LEU A 78 14.21 -4.30 -25.29
N PHE A 79 14.08 -3.01 -24.98
CA PHE A 79 13.13 -2.44 -24.03
C PHE A 79 12.00 -1.65 -24.70
N ASP A 80 11.90 -1.66 -26.04
CA ASP A 80 10.80 -1.01 -26.79
C ASP A 80 9.51 -1.84 -26.77
N VAL A 81 9.37 -2.74 -25.79
CA VAL A 81 8.15 -3.48 -25.53
C VAL A 81 7.20 -2.56 -24.76
N GLU A 82 6.08 -2.16 -25.37
CA GLU A 82 4.99 -1.52 -24.64
C GLU A 82 4.50 -2.49 -23.56
N LEU A 83 4.88 -2.22 -22.31
CA LEU A 83 4.33 -2.93 -21.17
C LEU A 83 2.85 -2.56 -21.04
N PRO A 84 1.95 -3.55 -20.85
CA PRO A 84 0.56 -3.25 -20.58
C PRO A 84 0.48 -2.35 -19.35
N LYS A 85 -0.23 -1.23 -19.47
CA LYS A 85 -0.49 -0.32 -18.34
C LYS A 85 -1.14 -1.14 -17.22
N VAL A 86 -0.45 -1.23 -16.08
CA VAL A 86 -1.01 -1.92 -14.92
C VAL A 86 -2.17 -1.08 -14.41
N PRO A 87 -3.39 -1.65 -14.25
CA PRO A 87 -4.50 -0.92 -13.69
C PRO A 87 -4.12 -0.39 -12.31
N THR A 88 -4.22 0.93 -12.13
CA THR A 88 -4.07 1.57 -10.83
C THR A 88 -5.26 1.20 -9.97
N MET A 89 -5.03 0.91 -8.69
CA MET A 89 -6.12 0.64 -7.76
C MET A 89 -6.97 1.92 -7.62
N PRO A 90 -8.31 1.84 -7.72
CA PRO A 90 -9.15 2.96 -7.31
C PRO A 90 -8.83 3.34 -5.85
N PRO A 91 -9.10 4.60 -5.45
CA PRO A 91 -9.01 4.97 -4.05
C PRO A 91 -9.85 4.01 -3.22
N HIS A 92 -9.21 3.33 -2.27
CA HIS A 92 -9.84 2.36 -1.38
C HIS A 92 -9.51 2.74 0.05
N ARG A 93 -10.56 3.09 0.81
CA ARG A 93 -10.46 3.44 2.22
C ARG A 93 -10.70 2.18 3.04
N ILE A 94 -9.87 1.97 4.06
CA ILE A 94 -10.01 0.86 5.01
C ILE A 94 -10.46 1.45 6.33
N GLU A 95 -11.67 1.10 6.75
CA GLU A 95 -12.29 1.61 7.98
C GLU A 95 -12.43 0.51 9.04
N ASP A 96 -12.58 -0.75 8.62
CA ASP A 96 -12.74 -1.88 9.53
C ASP A 96 -11.39 -2.56 9.81
N PHE A 97 -10.66 -2.05 10.80
CA PHE A 97 -9.43 -2.68 11.29
C PHE A 97 -9.22 -2.44 12.79
N ALA A 98 -8.41 -3.31 13.40
CA ALA A 98 -7.93 -3.14 14.77
C ALA A 98 -6.42 -2.88 14.76
N LEU A 99 -5.97 -1.90 15.54
CA LEU A 99 -4.55 -1.60 15.72
C LEU A 99 -4.07 -2.04 17.10
N PHE A 100 -3.04 -2.87 17.13
CA PHE A 100 -2.36 -3.28 18.35
C PHE A 100 -0.98 -2.64 18.41
N VAL A 101 -0.70 -1.90 19.48
CA VAL A 101 0.56 -1.17 19.67
C VAL A 101 1.17 -1.57 21.00
N ALA A 102 2.45 -1.91 21.01
CA ALA A 102 3.18 -2.20 22.24
C ALA A 102 3.27 -0.94 23.12
N PRO A 103 3.17 -1.05 24.47
CA PRO A 103 3.10 0.11 25.35
C PRO A 103 4.24 1.11 25.21
N ASP A 104 5.44 0.62 24.89
CA ASP A 104 6.66 1.39 24.66
C ASP A 104 6.62 2.22 23.36
N LEU A 105 5.84 1.80 22.35
CA LEU A 105 5.68 2.52 21.09
C LEU A 105 4.51 3.52 21.10
N LEU A 106 3.60 3.44 22.08
CA LEU A 106 2.44 4.34 22.20
C LEU A 106 2.78 5.84 22.15
N PRO A 107 3.84 6.35 22.83
CA PRO A 107 4.18 7.78 22.79
C PRO A 107 4.51 8.29 21.38
N HIS A 108 5.08 7.44 20.53
CA HIS A 108 5.47 7.78 19.16
C HIS A 108 4.28 7.78 18.19
N ILE A 109 3.26 6.99 18.50
CA ILE A 109 2.11 6.74 17.61
C ILE A 109 0.89 7.57 18.01
N ARG A 110 0.78 7.97 19.28
CA ARG A 110 -0.32 8.81 19.81
C ARG A 110 -0.62 10.06 18.97
N PRO A 111 0.37 10.83 18.48
CA PRO A 111 0.07 11.99 17.63
C PRO A 111 -0.64 11.63 16.32
N VAL A 112 -0.35 10.45 15.78
CA VAL A 112 -0.96 9.94 14.55
C VAL A 112 -2.41 9.49 14.82
N LEU A 113 -2.64 8.78 15.92
CA LEU A 113 -3.99 8.33 16.30
C LEU A 113 -4.95 9.51 16.54
N LEU A 114 -4.50 10.52 17.29
CA LEU A 114 -5.30 11.72 17.53
C LEU A 114 -5.60 12.50 16.25
N SER A 115 -4.69 12.50 15.27
CA SER A 115 -4.95 13.15 13.98
C SER A 115 -5.96 12.41 13.10
N VAL A 116 -6.17 11.11 13.33
CA VAL A 116 -7.21 10.31 12.65
C VAL A 116 -8.56 10.48 13.37
N GLU A 117 -8.58 10.55 14.70
CA GLU A 117 -9.81 10.80 15.48
C GLU A 117 -10.35 12.24 15.34
N ALA A 118 -9.47 13.24 15.17
CA ALA A 118 -9.87 14.65 15.03
C ALA A 118 -10.35 15.02 13.60
N ALA A 119 -10.34 14.07 12.66
CA ALA A 119 -10.83 14.24 11.29
C ALA A 119 -12.31 13.85 11.11
N GLU A 120 -12.99 13.42 12.19
CA GLU A 120 -14.46 13.30 12.30
C GLU A 120 -15.11 14.60 12.81
#